data_AF-A0AAV8CYF7-F1
#
_entry.id   AF-A0AAV8CYF7-F1
#
_cell.length_a   1.000
_cell.length_b   1.000
_cell.length_c   1.000
_cell.angle_alpha   90.00
_cell.angle_beta   90.00
_cell.angle_gamma   90.00
#
_symmetry.space_group_name_H-M   'P 1'
#
loop_
_entity.id
_entity.type
_entity.pdbx_description
1 polymer ?
#
loop_
_entity_poly.entity_id
_entity_poly.type
_entity_poly.pdbx_seq_one_letter_code
_entity_poly.pdbx_strand_id
1 'polypeptide(L)'
;MSTIFINIPSVSKLQWHPFTVTSSSNLEPERLSVIIKKEGSWTQKLHAVLSSPIANDHISVSVEGPYSPISMNILRYESLVMVSGGSGITPFISIIRELIYQSNIMNTSTPEILLVCVFRNSLDLTVLDLLLPICSNVSDFSNLKLRIEAYVTKEKEKPTNHEQRVIRTICFKPHPSDVPISPVLGSNSWLYLAVIISASFVAFLVLTGILQRYYIYPKDKNTFKIYSWSKRTLLHLLFMSFCIVVAATIPFLINKRSNSKAGKQINNLDLPTPTVSPSSWLHNSEIEMESLPWNSLSKATNVHYGKRPDLKKILLEINQMNVGVVASGPSGLRHEVAAICSSGLADNLHYESISFSW
;
A
#
# COMPACT_ATOMS: atom_id res chain seq x y z
N MET A 1 4.58 -2.88 5.48
CA MET A 1 4.34 -1.97 4.35
C MET A 1 3.81 -2.77 3.18
N SER A 2 2.62 -2.42 2.69
CA SER A 2 1.99 -3.12 1.56
C SER A 2 1.34 -2.12 0.61
N THR A 3 1.34 -2.44 -0.68
CA THR A 3 0.64 -1.69 -1.72
C THR A 3 -0.59 -2.47 -2.15
N ILE A 4 -1.69 -1.77 -2.42
CA ILE A 4 -2.92 -2.34 -2.97
C ILE A 4 -3.31 -1.59 -4.23
N PHE A 5 -3.98 -2.26 -5.16
CA PHE A 5 -4.63 -1.63 -6.29
C PHE A 5 -6.08 -1.40 -5.97
N ILE A 6 -6.54 -0.18 -6.21
CA ILE A 6 -7.91 0.25 -5.97
C ILE A 6 -8.59 0.54 -7.30
N ASN A 7 -9.76 -0.05 -7.49
CA ASN A 7 -10.72 0.34 -8.52
C ASN A 7 -12.00 0.86 -7.88
N ILE A 8 -12.49 1.99 -8.39
CA ILE A 8 -13.72 2.62 -7.95
C ILE A 8 -14.62 2.75 -9.18
N PRO A 9 -15.59 1.85 -9.39
CA PRO A 9 -16.41 1.82 -10.61
C PRO A 9 -17.16 3.12 -10.90
N SER A 10 -17.52 3.90 -9.86
CA SER A 10 -18.16 5.21 -10.00
C SER A 10 -17.23 6.28 -10.59
N VAL A 11 -15.92 6.11 -10.47
CA VAL A 11 -14.90 6.98 -11.08
C VAL A 11 -14.46 6.42 -12.44
N SER A 12 -14.16 5.12 -12.49
CA SER A 12 -13.72 4.42 -13.71
C SER A 12 -13.93 2.92 -13.60
N LYS A 13 -14.57 2.31 -14.60
CA LYS A 13 -14.91 0.88 -14.60
C LYS A 13 -13.71 -0.05 -14.79
N LEU A 14 -12.62 0.43 -15.40
CA LEU A 14 -11.50 -0.40 -15.84
C LEU A 14 -10.15 0.02 -15.26
N GLN A 15 -10.03 1.22 -14.68
CA GLN A 15 -8.75 1.72 -14.19
C GLN A 15 -8.50 1.27 -12.76
N TRP A 16 -7.34 0.65 -12.55
CA TRP A 16 -6.82 0.26 -11.24
C TRP A 16 -5.62 1.14 -10.91
N HIS A 17 -5.59 1.69 -9.70
CA HIS A 17 -4.54 2.60 -9.26
C HIS A 17 -3.87 2.08 -8.00
N PRO A 18 -2.51 2.04 -7.95
CA PRO A 18 -1.79 1.57 -6.79
C PRO A 18 -1.76 2.63 -5.69
N PHE A 19 -2.00 2.21 -4.45
CA PHE A 19 -1.89 3.03 -3.25
C PHE A 19 -1.21 2.25 -2.13
N THR A 20 -0.39 2.95 -1.35
CA THR A 20 0.24 2.36 -0.16
C THR A 20 -0.77 2.32 0.97
N VAL A 21 -0.86 1.16 1.64
CA VAL A 21 -1.67 0.99 2.85
C VAL A 21 -1.01 1.73 4.00
N THR A 22 -1.77 2.57 4.69
CA THR A 22 -1.29 3.39 5.81
C THR A 22 -1.74 2.85 7.17
N SER A 23 -2.73 1.95 7.21
CA SER A 23 -3.12 1.26 8.45
C SER A 23 -2.12 0.17 8.84
N SER A 24 -2.15 -0.24 10.11
CA SER A 24 -1.50 -1.46 10.60
C SER A 24 -2.57 -2.49 10.91
N SER A 25 -2.39 -3.74 10.45
CA SER A 25 -3.32 -4.83 10.73
C SER A 25 -3.41 -5.19 12.22
N ASN A 26 -2.36 -4.91 13.00
CA ASN A 26 -2.32 -5.18 14.43
C ASN A 26 -3.04 -4.09 15.24
N LEU A 27 -2.92 -2.83 14.80
CA LEU A 27 -3.51 -1.68 15.48
C LEU A 27 -4.95 -1.38 15.03
N GLU A 28 -5.25 -1.65 13.76
CA GLU A 28 -6.52 -1.34 13.09
C GLU A 28 -7.04 -2.57 12.31
N PRO A 29 -7.38 -3.69 12.97
CA PRO A 29 -7.69 -4.96 12.31
C PRO A 29 -8.91 -4.91 11.39
N GLU A 30 -9.87 -4.02 11.68
CA GLU A 30 -11.12 -3.88 10.93
C GLU A 30 -11.09 -2.75 9.89
N ARG A 31 -9.95 -2.06 9.72
CA ARG A 31 -9.86 -0.89 8.83
C ARG A 31 -8.67 -0.95 7.87
N LEU A 32 -8.98 -0.73 6.60
CA LEU A 32 -7.99 -0.45 5.57
C LEU A 32 -7.96 1.06 5.28
N SER A 33 -6.81 1.68 5.54
CA SER A 33 -6.62 3.11 5.28
C SER A 33 -5.63 3.35 4.15
N VAL A 34 -5.94 4.31 3.28
CA VAL A 34 -5.05 4.81 2.22
C VAL A 34 -5.10 6.33 2.18
N ILE A 35 -3.98 6.96 1.79
CA ILE A 35 -3.90 8.40 1.59
C ILE A 35 -3.77 8.69 0.10
N ILE A 36 -4.69 9.49 -0.43
CA ILE A 36 -4.77 9.80 -1.87
C ILE A 36 -4.58 11.30 -2.06
N LYS A 37 -3.48 11.69 -2.68
CA LYS A 37 -3.21 13.08 -3.06
C LYS A 37 -3.86 13.41 -4.41
N LYS A 38 -4.49 14.58 -4.51
CA LYS A 38 -5.16 15.08 -5.73
C LYS A 38 -4.13 15.59 -6.74
N GLU A 39 -3.50 14.70 -7.52
CA GLU A 39 -2.49 15.06 -8.53
C GLU A 39 -2.88 14.69 -9.96
N GLY A 40 -3.64 13.62 -10.18
CA GLY A 40 -4.03 13.13 -11.51
C GLY A 40 -5.53 13.24 -11.81
N SER A 41 -5.90 13.07 -13.09
CA SER A 41 -7.30 13.13 -13.56
C SER A 41 -8.23 12.16 -12.82
N TRP A 42 -7.77 10.94 -12.54
CA TRP A 42 -8.51 9.96 -11.76
C TRP A 42 -8.73 10.44 -10.31
N THR A 43 -7.67 10.89 -9.63
CA THR A 43 -7.75 11.38 -8.23
C THR A 43 -8.60 12.65 -8.11
N GLN A 44 -8.62 13.50 -9.14
CA GLN A 44 -9.48 14.69 -9.19
C GLN A 44 -10.95 14.32 -9.32
N LYS A 45 -11.29 13.34 -10.17
CA LYS A 45 -12.65 12.79 -10.28
C LYS A 45 -13.08 12.12 -8.98
N LEU A 46 -12.21 11.32 -8.36
CA LEU A 46 -12.47 10.72 -7.06
C LEU A 46 -12.78 11.79 -6.01
N HIS A 47 -11.95 12.83 -5.93
CA HIS A 47 -12.21 13.95 -5.02
C HIS A 47 -13.56 14.62 -5.30
N ALA A 48 -13.94 14.82 -6.56
CA ALA A 48 -15.24 15.40 -6.91
C ALA A 48 -16.42 14.50 -6.47
N VAL A 49 -16.30 13.18 -6.68
CA VAL A 49 -17.30 12.19 -6.22
C VAL A 49 -17.43 12.23 -4.70
N LEU A 50 -16.32 12.23 -3.97
CA LEU A 50 -16.29 12.28 -2.49
C LEU A 50 -16.72 13.64 -1.91
N SER A 51 -16.64 14.71 -2.69
CA SER A 51 -17.16 16.03 -2.32
C SER A 51 -18.67 16.16 -2.52
N SER A 52 -19.32 15.21 -3.19
CA SER A 52 -20.76 15.22 -3.38
C SER A 52 -21.50 14.74 -2.11
N PRO A 53 -22.58 15.41 -1.68
CA PRO A 53 -23.37 15.00 -0.51
C PRO A 53 -23.91 13.57 -0.58
N ILE A 54 -24.11 13.04 -1.79
CA ILE A 54 -24.68 11.71 -2.07
C ILE A 54 -23.70 10.58 -1.73
N ALA A 55 -22.38 10.86 -1.72
CA ALA A 55 -21.35 9.84 -1.54
C ALA A 55 -21.00 9.55 -0.07
N ASN A 56 -21.64 10.23 0.89
CA ASN A 56 -21.23 10.20 2.30
C ASN A 56 -21.52 8.87 3.00
N ASP A 57 -22.46 8.06 2.50
CA ASP A 57 -22.82 6.81 3.19
C ASP A 57 -22.12 5.57 2.63
N HIS A 58 -21.80 5.52 1.33
CA HIS A 58 -21.20 4.32 0.73
C HIS A 58 -20.56 4.58 -0.64
N ILE A 59 -19.41 3.95 -0.89
CA ILE A 59 -18.79 3.85 -2.23
C ILE A 59 -18.33 2.42 -2.48
N SER A 60 -18.70 1.87 -3.63
CA SER A 60 -18.20 0.54 -4.03
C SER A 60 -16.74 0.64 -4.43
N VAL A 61 -15.89 -0.10 -3.71
CA VAL A 61 -14.45 -0.18 -3.98
C VAL A 61 -14.09 -1.64 -4.23
N SER A 62 -13.36 -1.88 -5.31
CA SER A 62 -12.69 -3.16 -5.54
C SER A 62 -11.22 -3.01 -5.21
N VAL A 63 -10.68 -3.95 -4.45
CA VAL A 63 -9.30 -3.93 -3.98
C VAL A 63 -8.59 -5.19 -4.44
N GLU A 64 -7.38 -5.05 -4.96
CA GLU A 64 -6.48 -6.13 -5.33
C GLU A 64 -5.15 -6.00 -4.58
N GLY A 65 -4.66 -7.09 -4.00
CA GLY A 65 -3.46 -7.12 -3.16
C GLY A 65 -3.66 -7.98 -1.91
N PRO A 66 -2.81 -7.80 -0.86
CA PRO A 66 -1.69 -6.86 -0.76
C PRO A 66 -0.44 -7.30 -1.52
N TYR A 67 0.25 -6.35 -2.13
CA TYR A 67 1.60 -6.51 -2.68
C TYR A 67 2.60 -5.95 -1.67
N SER A 68 3.20 -6.84 -0.90
CA SER A 68 4.28 -6.49 0.02
C SER A 68 5.63 -6.71 -0.65
N PRO A 69 6.60 -5.78 -0.50
CA PRO A 69 7.98 -6.12 -0.75
C PRO A 69 8.48 -7.14 0.27
N ILE A 70 9.67 -7.69 0.01
CA ILE A 70 10.38 -8.61 0.89
C ILE A 70 10.36 -8.04 2.33
N SER A 71 9.98 -8.88 3.29
CA SER A 71 9.79 -8.49 4.68
C SER A 71 11.05 -7.85 5.27
N MET A 72 11.00 -6.53 5.47
CA MET A 72 12.05 -5.78 6.15
C MET A 72 11.93 -6.06 7.66
N ASN A 73 12.93 -6.72 8.24
CA ASN A 73 13.01 -6.86 9.70
C ASN A 73 13.58 -5.57 10.31
N ILE A 74 12.72 -4.57 10.46
CA ILE A 74 13.07 -3.23 10.97
C ILE A 74 13.60 -3.30 12.42
N LEU A 75 13.15 -4.30 13.18
CA LEU A 75 13.51 -4.48 14.60
C LEU A 75 14.96 -4.96 14.82
N ARG A 76 15.68 -5.36 13.75
CA ARG A 76 17.09 -5.79 13.87
C ARG A 76 18.07 -4.63 14.09
N TYR A 77 17.62 -3.40 13.81
CA TYR A 77 18.45 -2.21 13.86
C TYR A 77 18.37 -1.55 15.23
N GLU A 78 19.44 -0.85 15.62
CA GLU A 78 19.44 -0.01 16.82
C GLU A 78 18.83 1.36 16.53
N SER A 79 19.07 1.89 15.33
CA SER A 79 18.47 3.12 14.83
C SER A 79 17.91 2.93 13.43
N LEU A 80 16.79 3.59 13.15
CA LEU A 80 16.10 3.57 11.87
C LEU A 80 15.96 5.00 11.34
N VAL A 81 16.57 5.24 10.19
CA VAL A 81 16.45 6.51 9.46
C VAL A 81 15.50 6.33 8.29
N MET A 82 14.37 7.03 8.32
CA MET A 82 13.38 7.03 7.25
C MET A 82 13.42 8.36 6.51
N VAL A 83 13.78 8.35 5.23
CA VAL A 83 13.86 9.54 4.38
C VAL A 83 12.71 9.55 3.38
N SER A 84 11.80 10.52 3.50
CA SER A 84 10.65 10.65 2.61
C SER A 84 10.65 11.93 1.78
N GLY A 85 10.14 11.84 0.55
CA GLY A 85 9.83 13.00 -0.28
C GLY A 85 8.35 13.05 -0.68
N GLY A 86 7.65 14.12 -0.30
CA GLY A 86 6.25 14.35 -0.65
C GLY A 86 5.31 13.22 -0.20
N SER A 87 4.55 12.63 -1.13
CA SER A 87 3.66 11.49 -0.84
C SER A 87 4.40 10.20 -0.45
N GLY A 88 5.73 10.17 -0.59
CA GLY A 88 6.59 9.06 -0.16
C GLY A 88 6.60 8.81 1.35
N ILE A 89 5.98 9.67 2.16
CA ILE A 89 5.80 9.45 3.60
C ILE A 89 4.78 8.34 3.92
N THR A 90 3.83 8.09 3.03
CA THR A 90 2.73 7.13 3.23
C THR A 90 3.16 5.73 3.71
N PRO A 91 4.20 5.07 3.16
CA PRO A 91 4.69 3.81 3.70
C PRO A 91 5.22 3.88 5.13
N PHE A 92 5.83 5.00 5.52
CA PHE A 92 6.39 5.19 6.85
C PHE A 92 5.29 5.38 7.91
N ILE A 93 4.11 5.87 7.53
CA ILE A 93 2.95 5.93 8.44
C ILE A 93 2.58 4.52 8.92
N SER A 94 2.47 3.54 8.01
CA SER A 94 2.15 2.15 8.37
C SER A 94 3.25 1.52 9.24
N ILE A 95 4.52 1.81 8.94
CA ILE A 95 5.68 1.34 9.73
C ILE A 95 5.64 1.91 11.15
N ILE A 96 5.42 3.23 11.29
CA ILE A 96 5.38 3.89 12.59
C ILE A 96 4.21 3.37 13.42
N ARG A 97 3.02 3.19 12.83
CA ARG A 97 1.86 2.58 13.51
C ARG A 97 2.16 1.16 14.00
N GLU A 98 2.88 0.37 13.22
CA GLU A 98 3.32 -0.96 13.65
C GLU A 98 4.33 -0.88 14.81
N LEU A 99 5.30 0.04 14.76
CA LEU A 99 6.26 0.22 15.86
C LEU A 99 5.59 0.73 17.14
N ILE A 100 4.54 1.56 17.03
CA ILE A 100 3.71 1.95 18.17
C ILE A 100 3.02 0.74 18.79
N TYR A 101 2.44 -0.15 17.97
CA TYR A 101 1.84 -1.39 18.44
C TYR A 101 2.87 -2.27 19.17
N GLN A 102 4.04 -2.48 18.56
CA GLN A 102 5.13 -3.27 19.14
C GLN A 102 5.61 -2.69 20.48
N SER A 103 5.82 -1.38 20.54
CA SER A 103 6.31 -0.70 21.73
C SER A 103 5.31 -0.69 22.89
N ASN A 104 4.03 -0.45 22.61
CA ASN A 104 3.02 -0.23 23.66
C ASN A 104 2.27 -1.50 24.08
N ILE A 105 2.06 -2.44 23.16
CA ILE A 105 1.28 -3.65 23.42
C ILE A 105 2.19 -4.85 23.66
N MET A 106 3.28 -4.97 22.89
CA MET A 106 4.22 -6.10 23.04
C MET A 106 5.40 -5.80 23.98
N ASN A 107 5.56 -4.55 24.45
CA ASN A 107 6.70 -4.09 25.28
C ASN A 107 8.07 -4.50 24.71
N THR A 108 8.19 -4.56 23.38
CA THR A 108 9.44 -4.91 22.71
C THR A 108 10.34 -3.69 22.58
N SER A 109 11.66 -3.92 22.61
CA SER A 109 12.62 -2.86 22.35
C SER A 109 12.49 -2.42 20.89
N THR A 110 12.17 -1.14 20.68
CA THR A 110 12.07 -0.53 19.36
C THR A 110 13.31 0.32 19.06
N PRO A 111 13.75 0.42 17.79
CA PRO A 111 14.87 1.26 17.41
C PRO A 111 14.58 2.74 17.66
N GLU A 112 15.63 3.54 17.79
CA GLU A 112 15.52 5.00 17.75
C GLU A 112 15.22 5.45 16.32
N ILE A 113 14.15 6.24 16.13
CA ILE A 113 13.63 6.57 14.81
C ILE A 113 13.91 8.03 14.48
N LEU A 114 14.59 8.25 13.36
CA LEU A 114 14.74 9.55 12.72
C LEU A 114 13.94 9.58 11.41
N LEU A 115 12.88 10.37 11.36
CA LEU A 115 12.07 10.58 10.18
C LEU A 115 12.43 11.92 9.52
N VAL A 116 13.11 11.87 8.38
CA VAL A 116 13.45 13.05 7.56
C VAL A 116 12.42 13.18 6.44
N CYS A 117 11.62 14.23 6.45
CA CYS A 117 10.57 14.47 5.46
C CYS A 117 10.86 15.71 4.63
N VAL A 118 10.75 15.60 3.31
CA VAL A 118 10.93 16.73 2.40
C VAL A 118 9.63 17.06 1.69
N PHE A 119 9.11 18.26 1.93
CA PHE A 119 7.89 18.78 1.34
C PHE A 119 8.17 19.99 0.44
N ARG A 120 7.29 20.19 -0.56
CA ARG A 120 7.36 21.38 -1.41
C ARG A 120 6.72 22.56 -0.70
N ASN A 121 5.50 22.38 -0.18
CA ASN A 121 4.71 23.42 0.47
C ASN A 121 4.45 23.07 1.93
N SER A 122 4.16 24.07 2.77
CA SER A 122 3.81 23.86 4.18
C SER A 122 2.47 23.12 4.36
N LEU A 123 1.56 23.22 3.40
CA LEU A 123 0.28 22.48 3.44
C LEU A 123 0.47 20.96 3.48
N ASP A 124 1.53 20.44 2.85
CA ASP A 124 1.82 19.01 2.84
C ASP A 124 2.32 18.52 4.23
N LEU A 125 2.69 19.42 5.16
CA LEU A 125 3.11 19.07 6.52
C LEU A 125 1.97 18.45 7.34
N THR A 126 0.72 18.78 7.01
CA THR A 126 -0.47 18.21 7.69
C THR A 126 -0.48 16.68 7.62
N VAL A 127 0.19 16.06 6.64
CA VAL A 127 0.27 14.60 6.54
C VAL A 127 0.99 13.98 7.73
N LEU A 128 1.86 14.73 8.43
CA LEU A 128 2.50 14.28 9.66
C LEU A 128 1.47 14.00 10.77
N ASP A 129 0.33 14.70 10.76
CA ASP A 129 -0.74 14.51 11.73
C ASP A 129 -1.36 13.11 11.61
N LEU A 130 -1.28 12.49 10.42
CA LEU A 130 -1.77 11.14 10.18
C LEU A 130 -0.84 10.02 10.68
N LEU A 131 0.34 10.36 11.20
CA LEU A 131 1.22 9.39 11.86
C LEU A 131 0.53 8.77 13.08
N LEU A 132 -0.32 9.55 13.74
CA LEU A 132 -1.15 9.06 14.83
C LEU A 132 -2.29 8.17 14.30
N PRO A 133 -2.55 7.03 14.94
CA PRO A 133 -3.73 6.23 14.66
C PRO A 133 -5.00 7.01 15.02
N ILE A 134 -6.02 6.93 14.16
CA ILE A 134 -7.27 7.69 14.29
C ILE A 134 -8.21 7.07 15.34
N CYS A 135 -7.97 5.83 15.77
CA CYS A 135 -8.96 5.03 16.50
C CYS A 135 -8.39 4.10 17.59
N SER A 136 -7.19 4.35 18.13
CA SER A 136 -6.69 3.56 19.26
C SER A 136 -6.61 4.39 20.54
N ASN A 137 -7.12 3.84 21.64
CA ASN A 137 -6.87 4.31 23.02
C ASN A 137 -5.36 4.33 23.38
N VAL A 138 -4.52 3.80 22.49
CA VAL A 138 -3.06 3.86 22.51
C VAL A 138 -2.65 5.04 21.61
N SER A 139 -2.67 6.24 22.19
CA SER A 139 -2.31 7.49 21.52
C SER A 139 -0.92 8.00 21.93
N ASP A 140 -0.19 7.25 22.76
CA ASP A 140 1.03 7.72 23.38
C ASP A 140 2.29 7.26 22.61
N PHE A 141 3.03 8.27 22.13
CA PHE A 141 4.41 8.15 21.64
C PHE A 141 5.44 8.01 22.76
N SER A 142 5.03 8.03 24.03
CA SER A 142 5.95 8.14 25.18
C SER A 142 7.02 7.05 25.22
N ASN A 143 6.71 5.85 24.72
CA ASN A 143 7.64 4.73 24.65
C ASN A 143 8.48 4.69 23.35
N LEU A 144 8.09 5.46 22.33
CA LEU A 144 8.74 5.49 21.03
C LEU A 144 9.69 6.69 20.93
N LYS A 145 11.00 6.45 20.77
CA LYS A 145 11.98 7.51 20.52
C LYS A 145 11.91 7.97 19.07
N LEU A 146 10.93 8.83 18.77
CA LEU A 146 10.71 9.37 17.43
C LEU A 146 11.18 10.83 17.36
N ARG A 147 12.07 11.12 16.41
CA ARG A 147 12.47 12.48 16.02
C ARG A 147 12.08 12.72 14.57
N ILE A 148 11.40 13.82 14.30
CA ILE A 148 10.95 14.19 12.95
C ILE A 148 11.65 15.48 12.52
N GLU A 149 12.30 15.44 11.36
CA GLU A 149 12.86 16.62 10.70
C GLU A 149 12.12 16.87 9.38
N ALA A 150 11.27 17.88 9.37
CA ALA A 150 10.47 18.24 8.21
C ALA A 150 11.07 19.46 7.50
N TYR A 151 11.41 19.32 6.23
CA TYR A 151 12.01 20.36 5.40
C TYR A 151 11.01 20.85 4.35
N VAL A 152 10.66 22.13 4.40
CA VAL A 152 9.82 22.80 3.40
C VAL A 152 10.71 23.58 2.43
N THR A 153 10.68 23.18 1.16
CA THR A 153 11.67 23.65 0.18
C THR A 153 11.27 24.88 -0.62
N LYS A 154 9.96 25.15 -0.80
CA LYS A 154 9.49 26.30 -1.60
C LYS A 154 9.26 27.56 -0.79
N GLU A 155 8.88 27.42 0.47
CA GLU A 155 8.52 28.52 1.38
C GLU A 155 9.69 28.82 2.31
N LYS A 156 10.03 30.11 2.47
CA LYS A 156 11.15 30.57 3.29
C LYS A 156 10.76 30.81 4.75
N GLU A 157 9.49 31.08 5.01
CA GLU A 157 8.96 31.41 6.33
C GLU A 157 7.61 30.70 6.53
N LYS A 158 7.20 30.57 7.80
CA LYS A 158 5.91 30.00 8.17
C LYS A 158 4.79 30.90 7.62
N PRO A 159 3.76 30.35 6.95
CA PRO A 159 2.66 31.17 6.44
C PRO A 159 1.90 31.84 7.60
N THR A 160 1.64 33.14 7.46
CA THR A 160 0.98 34.00 8.46
C THR A 160 -0.55 33.81 8.50
N ASN A 161 -1.15 33.30 7.42
CA ASN A 161 -2.58 32.99 7.35
C ASN A 161 -2.83 31.50 7.59
N HIS A 162 -3.50 31.20 8.71
CA HIS A 162 -3.93 29.86 9.13
C HIS A 162 -5.13 29.35 8.31
N GLU A 163 -5.06 29.37 6.98
CA GLU A 163 -5.94 28.52 6.18
C GLU A 163 -5.33 27.11 6.09
N GLN A 164 -5.28 26.43 7.25
CA GLN A 164 -4.96 25.01 7.28
C GLN A 164 -6.06 24.29 6.51
N ARG A 165 -5.76 23.85 5.28
CA ARG A 165 -6.59 22.85 4.62
C ARG A 165 -6.48 21.58 5.44
N VAL A 166 -7.48 21.38 6.28
CA VAL A 166 -7.63 20.18 7.10
C VAL A 166 -7.67 18.97 6.18
N ILE A 167 -6.89 17.95 6.53
CA ILE A 167 -6.96 16.67 5.84
C ILE A 167 -8.38 16.13 6.00
N ARG A 168 -9.07 15.94 4.88
CA ARG A 168 -10.40 15.36 4.89
C ARG A 168 -10.29 13.84 4.98
N THR A 169 -10.46 13.32 6.20
CA THR A 169 -10.62 11.89 6.43
C THR A 169 -12.07 11.49 6.17
N ILE A 170 -12.28 10.47 5.33
CA ILE A 170 -13.60 9.91 5.06
C ILE A 170 -13.55 8.44 5.49
N CYS A 171 -14.40 8.08 6.45
CA CYS A 171 -14.57 6.70 6.89
C CYS A 171 -15.92 6.19 6.39
N PHE A 172 -15.90 5.10 5.63
CA PHE A 172 -17.12 4.40 5.22
C PHE A 172 -17.55 3.41 6.29
N LYS A 173 -18.86 3.20 6.43
CA LYS A 173 -19.40 2.17 7.32
C LYS A 173 -19.24 0.80 6.66
N PRO A 174 -18.86 -0.25 7.43
CA PRO A 174 -18.84 -1.60 6.89
C PRO A 174 -20.27 -2.01 6.50
N HIS A 175 -20.43 -2.51 5.28
CA HIS A 175 -21.68 -3.07 4.80
C HIS A 175 -21.66 -4.60 4.98
N PRO A 176 -22.78 -5.27 5.29
CA PRO A 176 -22.87 -6.73 5.30
C PRO A 176 -22.53 -7.43 3.96
N SER A 177 -22.32 -6.67 2.88
CA SER A 177 -21.86 -7.22 1.60
C SER A 177 -20.35 -7.16 1.41
N ASP A 178 -19.65 -6.51 2.35
CA ASP A 178 -18.21 -6.34 2.29
C ASP A 178 -17.55 -7.67 2.60
N VAL A 179 -16.59 -8.02 1.75
CA VAL A 179 -15.85 -9.27 1.84
C VAL A 179 -14.44 -8.93 2.34
N PRO A 180 -13.84 -9.74 3.24
CA PRO A 180 -12.46 -9.55 3.62
C PRO A 180 -11.55 -9.54 2.38
N ILE A 181 -10.56 -8.65 2.39
CA ILE A 181 -9.56 -8.58 1.34
C ILE A 181 -8.80 -9.90 1.36
N SER A 182 -8.97 -10.69 0.32
CA SER A 182 -8.31 -11.97 0.14
C SER A 182 -7.52 -11.97 -1.16
N PRO A 183 -6.43 -12.74 -1.24
CA PRO A 183 -5.73 -12.93 -2.51
C PRO A 183 -6.71 -13.43 -3.58
N VAL A 184 -6.49 -13.05 -4.84
CA VAL A 184 -7.36 -13.41 -5.98
C VAL A 184 -7.60 -14.93 -6.09
N LEU A 185 -6.64 -15.75 -5.63
CA LEU A 185 -6.68 -17.21 -5.62
C LEU A 185 -6.94 -17.81 -4.22
N GLY A 186 -7.23 -17.00 -3.21
CA GLY A 186 -7.42 -17.42 -1.81
C GLY A 186 -6.11 -17.67 -1.06
N SER A 187 -6.22 -18.23 0.16
CA SER A 187 -5.08 -18.48 1.07
C SER A 187 -4.03 -19.43 0.48
N ASN A 188 -4.45 -20.41 -0.32
CA ASN A 188 -3.57 -21.39 -0.97
C ASN A 188 -3.18 -20.97 -2.40
N SER A 189 -2.86 -19.70 -2.61
CA SER A 189 -2.58 -19.13 -3.93
C SER A 189 -1.52 -19.90 -4.71
N TRP A 190 -0.49 -20.45 -4.04
CA TRP A 190 0.57 -21.21 -4.70
C TRP A 190 0.09 -22.56 -5.24
N LEU A 191 -0.78 -23.27 -4.51
CA LEU A 191 -1.35 -24.53 -4.98
C LEU A 191 -2.28 -24.30 -6.17
N TYR A 192 -3.14 -23.27 -6.11
CA TYR A 192 -3.98 -22.92 -7.27
C TYR A 192 -3.15 -22.49 -8.47
N LEU A 193 -2.05 -21.75 -8.27
CA LEU A 193 -1.13 -21.41 -9.35
C LEU A 193 -0.49 -22.67 -9.97
N ALA A 194 -0.03 -23.62 -9.15
CA ALA A 194 0.51 -24.88 -9.63
C ALA A 194 -0.52 -25.71 -10.40
N VAL A 195 -1.78 -25.74 -9.93
CA VAL A 195 -2.89 -26.39 -10.64
C VAL A 195 -3.18 -25.69 -11.97
N ILE A 196 -3.19 -24.36 -12.03
CA ILE A 196 -3.41 -23.61 -13.28
C ILE A 196 -2.30 -23.88 -14.29
N ILE A 197 -1.03 -23.85 -13.86
CA ILE A 197 0.13 -24.10 -14.72
C ILE A 197 0.10 -25.55 -15.23
N SER A 198 -0.09 -26.52 -14.34
CA SER A 198 -0.15 -27.95 -14.73
C SER A 198 -1.34 -28.26 -15.63
N ALA A 199 -2.55 -27.77 -15.31
CA ALA A 199 -3.75 -27.99 -16.11
C ALA A 199 -3.65 -27.32 -17.48
N SER A 200 -3.14 -26.08 -17.56
CA SER A 200 -2.93 -25.41 -18.85
C SER A 200 -1.89 -26.12 -19.72
N PHE A 201 -0.82 -26.65 -19.12
CA PHE A 201 0.20 -27.43 -19.82
C PHE A 201 -0.36 -28.73 -20.39
N VAL A 202 -1.10 -29.51 -19.58
CA VAL A 202 -1.74 -30.76 -20.04
C VAL A 202 -2.76 -30.48 -21.14
N ALA A 203 -3.61 -29.47 -20.95
CA ALA A 203 -4.60 -29.07 -21.96
C ALA A 203 -3.93 -28.66 -23.27
N PHE A 204 -2.82 -27.92 -23.21
CA PHE A 204 -2.04 -27.55 -24.39
C PHE A 204 -1.47 -28.79 -25.11
N LEU A 205 -0.88 -29.74 -24.39
CA LEU A 205 -0.34 -30.97 -25.00
C LEU A 205 -1.44 -31.79 -25.69
N VAL A 206 -2.62 -31.89 -25.09
CA VAL A 206 -3.77 -32.58 -25.68
C VAL A 206 -4.25 -31.85 -26.94
N LEU A 207 -4.42 -30.53 -26.87
CA LEU A 207 -4.92 -29.73 -28.00
C LEU A 207 -3.96 -29.74 -29.18
N THR A 208 -2.66 -29.64 -28.90
CA THR A 208 -1.61 -29.74 -29.93
C THR A 208 -1.50 -31.14 -30.52
N GLY A 209 -1.66 -32.19 -29.70
CA GLY A 209 -1.75 -33.56 -30.18
C GLY A 209 -2.93 -33.79 -31.13
N ILE A 210 -4.12 -33.29 -30.77
CA ILE A 210 -5.34 -33.37 -31.61
C ILE A 210 -5.13 -32.60 -32.92
N LEU A 211 -4.67 -31.36 -32.85
CA LEU A 211 -4.41 -30.54 -34.03
C LEU A 211 -3.40 -31.22 -34.96
N GLN A 212 -2.30 -31.72 -34.40
CA GLN A 212 -1.25 -32.35 -35.18
C GLN A 212 -1.77 -33.62 -35.86
N ARG A 213 -2.53 -34.46 -35.13
CA ARG A 213 -3.05 -35.73 -35.64
C ARG A 213 -4.19 -35.59 -36.64
N TYR A 214 -5.13 -34.68 -36.38
CA TYR A 214 -6.39 -34.59 -37.14
C TYR A 214 -6.42 -33.47 -38.18
N TYR A 215 -5.61 -32.41 -38.04
CA TYR A 215 -5.66 -31.26 -38.95
C TYR A 215 -4.39 -31.12 -39.80
N ILE A 216 -3.22 -31.15 -39.17
CA ILE A 216 -1.94 -30.92 -39.85
C ILE A 216 -1.48 -32.17 -40.60
N TYR A 217 -1.43 -33.32 -39.94
CA TYR A 217 -0.91 -34.56 -40.53
C TYR A 217 -1.68 -35.04 -41.79
N PRO A 218 -3.02 -35.07 -41.82
CA PRO A 218 -3.73 -35.54 -43.01
C PRO A 218 -3.57 -34.62 -44.23
N LYS A 219 -3.38 -33.31 -44.03
CA LYS A 219 -3.20 -32.34 -45.13
C LYS A 219 -1.76 -32.20 -45.58
N ASP A 220 -0.82 -32.10 -44.64
CA ASP A 220 0.56 -31.76 -44.94
C ASP A 220 1.47 -32.99 -45.00
N LYS A 221 1.09 -34.14 -44.42
CA LYS A 221 1.92 -35.38 -44.35
C LYS A 221 3.40 -35.14 -44.00
N ASN A 222 3.68 -34.12 -43.19
CA ASN A 222 5.04 -33.64 -42.86
C ASN A 222 5.88 -33.15 -44.06
N THR A 223 5.24 -32.71 -45.14
CA THR A 223 5.91 -32.15 -46.32
C THR A 223 6.27 -30.67 -46.15
N PHE A 224 5.76 -29.98 -45.11
CA PHE A 224 5.99 -28.56 -44.78
C PHE A 224 5.64 -27.57 -45.90
N LYS A 225 4.88 -28.00 -46.91
CA LYS A 225 4.54 -27.16 -48.08
C LYS A 225 3.32 -26.29 -47.82
N ILE A 226 2.35 -26.78 -47.06
CA ILE A 226 1.09 -26.06 -46.77
C ILE A 226 1.18 -25.36 -45.41
N TYR A 227 1.71 -26.05 -44.41
CA TYR A 227 1.97 -25.50 -43.08
C TYR A 227 3.47 -25.25 -42.89
N SER A 228 3.91 -24.05 -43.26
CA SER A 228 5.26 -23.59 -42.96
C SER A 228 5.50 -23.53 -41.45
N TRP A 229 6.77 -23.62 -41.04
CA TRP A 229 7.19 -23.59 -39.64
C TRP A 229 6.55 -22.42 -38.87
N SER A 230 6.62 -21.21 -39.41
CA SER A 230 6.11 -20.00 -38.76
C SER A 230 4.59 -20.07 -38.49
N LYS A 231 3.81 -20.62 -39.43
CA LYS A 231 2.35 -20.76 -39.25
C LYS A 231 2.01 -21.79 -38.16
N ARG A 232 2.79 -22.87 -38.05
CA ARG A 232 2.62 -23.86 -36.98
C ARG A 232 2.95 -23.25 -35.62
N THR A 233 4.07 -22.53 -35.51
CA THR A 233 4.46 -21.85 -34.27
C THR A 233 3.43 -20.81 -33.83
N LEU A 234 2.91 -19.99 -34.75
CA LEU A 234 1.87 -19.00 -34.44
C LEU A 234 0.61 -19.65 -33.86
N LEU A 235 0.19 -20.77 -34.46
CA LEU A 235 -1.02 -21.48 -34.04
C LEU A 235 -0.83 -22.17 -32.68
N HIS A 236 0.37 -22.71 -32.40
CA HIS A 236 0.72 -23.20 -31.07
C HIS A 236 0.72 -22.07 -30.01
N LEU A 237 1.21 -20.88 -30.36
CA LEU A 237 1.24 -19.73 -29.45
C LEU A 237 -0.18 -19.24 -29.10
N LEU A 238 -1.07 -19.17 -30.09
CA LEU A 238 -2.49 -18.85 -29.86
C LEU A 238 -3.18 -19.89 -28.95
N PHE A 239 -2.89 -21.17 -29.15
CA PHE A 239 -3.43 -22.21 -28.28
C PHE A 239 -2.88 -22.17 -26.86
N MET A 240 -1.58 -21.89 -26.68
CA MET A 240 -1.01 -21.63 -25.36
C MET A 240 -1.76 -20.49 -24.66
N SER A 241 -1.95 -19.35 -25.33
CA SER A 241 -2.66 -18.21 -24.73
C SER A 241 -4.10 -18.56 -24.38
N PHE A 242 -4.80 -19.29 -25.24
CA PHE A 242 -6.18 -19.72 -24.99
C PHE A 242 -6.27 -20.66 -23.78
N CYS A 243 -5.39 -21.66 -23.68
CA CYS A 243 -5.34 -22.59 -22.56
C CYS A 243 -5.08 -21.88 -21.23
N ILE A 244 -4.16 -20.89 -21.22
CA ILE A 244 -3.88 -20.09 -20.02
C ILE A 244 -5.11 -19.31 -19.58
N VAL A 245 -5.81 -18.64 -20.50
CA VAL A 245 -7.02 -17.87 -20.18
C VAL A 245 -8.13 -18.76 -19.64
N VAL A 246 -8.37 -19.92 -20.25
CA VAL A 246 -9.40 -20.88 -19.80
C VAL A 246 -9.04 -21.47 -18.44
N ALA A 247 -7.78 -21.87 -18.25
CA ALA A 247 -7.33 -22.45 -16.98
C ALA A 247 -7.36 -21.43 -15.83
N ALA A 248 -7.10 -20.15 -16.08
CA ALA A 248 -7.15 -19.11 -15.05
C ALA A 248 -8.58 -18.66 -14.70
N THR A 249 -9.51 -18.68 -15.66
CA THR A 249 -10.90 -18.24 -15.45
C THR A 249 -11.71 -19.20 -14.58
N ILE A 250 -11.47 -20.51 -14.66
CA ILE A 250 -12.22 -21.51 -13.89
C ILE A 250 -12.01 -21.35 -12.37
N PRO A 251 -10.77 -21.34 -11.83
CA PRO A 251 -10.54 -21.12 -10.40
C PRO A 251 -11.00 -19.74 -9.94
N PHE A 252 -10.83 -18.70 -10.75
CA PHE A 252 -11.30 -17.35 -10.43
C PHE A 252 -12.82 -17.31 -10.24
N LEU A 253 -13.59 -17.93 -11.13
CA LEU A 253 -15.05 -17.99 -11.02
C LEU A 253 -15.51 -18.84 -9.82
N ILE A 254 -14.81 -19.93 -9.52
CA ILE A 254 -15.08 -20.77 -8.34
C ILE A 254 -14.82 -19.96 -7.06
N ASN A 255 -13.69 -19.26 -6.98
CA ASN A 255 -13.34 -18.46 -5.82
C ASN A 255 -14.33 -17.30 -5.63
N LYS A 256 -14.68 -16.59 -6.71
CA LYS A 256 -15.71 -15.55 -6.69
C LYS A 256 -17.07 -16.06 -6.23
N ARG A 257 -17.49 -17.26 -6.68
CA ARG A 257 -18.73 -17.90 -6.22
C ARG A 257 -18.67 -18.32 -4.76
N SER A 258 -17.54 -18.86 -4.30
CA SER A 258 -17.34 -19.28 -2.92
C SER A 258 -17.41 -18.07 -1.98
N ASN A 259 -16.72 -16.99 -2.32
CA ASN A 259 -16.76 -15.72 -1.57
C ASN A 259 -18.18 -15.12 -1.53
N SER A 260 -18.92 -15.19 -2.65
CA SER A 260 -20.33 -14.74 -2.67
C SER A 260 -21.25 -15.59 -1.79
N LYS A 261 -20.99 -16.90 -1.66
CA LYS A 261 -21.75 -17.80 -0.77
C LYS A 261 -21.39 -17.58 0.71
N ALA A 262 -20.10 -17.39 1.02
CA ALA A 262 -19.63 -17.09 2.37
C ALA A 262 -20.22 -15.76 2.88
N GLY A 263 -20.24 -14.70 2.05
CA GLY A 263 -20.88 -13.43 2.40
C GLY A 263 -22.38 -13.55 2.69
N LYS A 264 -23.09 -14.42 1.95
CA LYS A 264 -24.52 -14.70 2.22
C LYS A 264 -24.75 -15.48 3.52
N GLN A 265 -23.77 -16.26 3.98
CA GLN A 265 -23.90 -17.06 5.20
C GLN A 265 -23.64 -16.23 6.46
N ILE A 266 -22.76 -15.22 6.37
CA ILE A 266 -22.49 -14.25 7.44
C ILE A 266 -23.74 -13.37 7.70
N ASN A 267 -24.51 -13.04 6.67
CA ASN A 267 -25.76 -12.27 6.79
C ASN A 267 -26.90 -12.98 7.53
N ASN A 268 -26.78 -14.29 7.80
CA ASN A 268 -27.83 -15.07 8.45
C ASN A 268 -27.55 -15.36 9.94
N LEU A 269 -26.46 -14.82 10.50
CA LEU A 269 -26.14 -14.90 11.91
C LEU A 269 -26.26 -13.50 12.52
N ASP A 270 -27.51 -13.11 12.81
CA ASP A 270 -27.83 -11.87 13.51
C ASP A 270 -27.25 -11.88 14.92
N LEU A 271 -26.33 -10.95 15.20
CA LEU A 271 -25.94 -10.55 16.56
C LEU A 271 -26.36 -9.07 16.76
N PRO A 272 -26.89 -8.67 17.93
CA PRO A 272 -27.55 -7.37 18.08
C PRO A 272 -26.59 -6.20 17.85
N THR A 273 -27.01 -5.27 17.00
CA THR A 273 -26.40 -3.96 16.76
C THR A 273 -26.21 -3.18 18.08
N PRO A 274 -25.00 -2.67 18.41
CA PRO A 274 -24.88 -1.67 19.45
C PRO A 274 -25.46 -0.34 18.95
N THR A 275 -26.43 0.16 19.71
CA THR A 275 -27.29 1.33 19.43
C THR A 275 -26.58 2.68 19.66
N VAL A 276 -25.40 2.89 19.08
CA VAL A 276 -24.76 4.22 19.10
C VAL A 276 -24.15 4.53 17.73
N SER A 277 -24.54 5.68 17.18
CA SER A 277 -24.14 6.16 15.85
C SER A 277 -22.63 6.48 15.79
N PRO A 278 -21.89 6.08 14.74
CA PRO A 278 -20.45 6.39 14.63
C PRO A 278 -20.16 7.88 14.39
N SER A 279 -21.17 8.66 13.98
CA SER A 279 -21.04 10.12 13.88
C SER A 279 -20.83 10.77 15.24
N SER A 280 -21.32 10.16 16.34
CA SER A 280 -20.98 10.62 17.68
C SER A 280 -19.58 10.17 18.12
N TRP A 281 -18.99 9.15 17.52
CA TRP A 281 -17.59 8.76 17.77
C TRP A 281 -16.60 9.72 17.12
N LEU A 282 -16.90 10.21 15.90
CA LEU A 282 -16.10 11.24 15.24
C LEU A 282 -16.29 12.61 15.90
N HIS A 283 -17.52 12.92 16.33
CA HIS A 283 -17.83 14.21 16.93
C HIS A 283 -17.48 14.30 18.44
N ASN A 284 -17.54 13.20 19.22
CA ASN A 284 -17.06 13.19 20.61
C ASN A 284 -15.53 13.12 20.71
N SER A 285 -14.84 12.50 19.74
CA SER A 285 -13.38 12.45 19.77
C SER A 285 -12.72 13.79 19.42
N GLU A 286 -13.42 14.67 18.68
CA GLU A 286 -13.00 16.07 18.48
C GLU A 286 -13.14 16.93 19.75
N ILE A 287 -13.99 16.56 20.72
CA ILE A 287 -14.31 17.44 21.87
C ILE A 287 -13.49 17.10 23.13
N GLU A 288 -12.97 15.88 23.30
CA GLU A 288 -12.31 15.46 24.56
C GLU A 288 -10.80 15.08 24.46
N MET A 289 -10.16 15.11 23.29
CA MET A 289 -8.82 14.49 23.09
C MET A 289 -7.70 15.41 22.53
N GLU A 290 -7.84 16.73 22.53
CA GLU A 290 -6.92 17.59 21.76
C GLU A 290 -5.55 17.90 22.39
N SER A 291 -5.26 17.57 23.65
CA SER A 291 -4.10 18.20 24.31
C SER A 291 -2.84 17.35 24.50
N LEU A 292 -2.90 16.02 24.66
CA LEU A 292 -1.70 15.25 25.06
C LEU A 292 -0.92 14.59 23.90
N PRO A 293 -1.55 13.87 22.96
CA PRO A 293 -0.84 13.19 21.87
C PRO A 293 -0.20 14.17 20.87
N TRP A 294 -0.95 15.21 20.51
CA TRP A 294 -0.53 16.27 19.59
C TRP A 294 0.63 17.10 20.13
N ASN A 295 0.70 17.27 21.46
CA ASN A 295 1.82 17.93 22.12
C ASN A 295 3.12 17.10 22.05
N SER A 296 3.03 15.78 22.10
CA SER A 296 4.21 14.91 21.95
C SER A 296 4.73 14.91 20.52
N LEU A 297 3.84 14.86 19.52
CA LEU A 297 4.21 14.91 18.11
C LEU A 297 4.81 16.26 17.71
N SER A 298 4.22 17.37 18.17
CA SER A 298 4.75 18.70 17.91
C SER A 298 6.11 18.94 18.58
N LYS A 299 6.34 18.39 19.79
CA LYS A 299 7.68 18.40 20.43
C LYS A 299 8.70 17.54 19.68
N ALA A 300 8.28 16.43 19.09
CA ALA A 300 9.14 15.55 18.29
C ALA A 300 9.46 16.12 16.90
N THR A 301 8.71 17.13 16.42
CA THR A 301 8.79 17.65 15.06
C THR A 301 9.53 18.97 14.97
N ASN A 302 10.69 18.94 14.30
CA ASN A 302 11.44 20.14 13.92
C ASN A 302 11.16 20.48 12.46
N VAL A 303 10.65 21.70 12.21
CA VAL A 303 10.33 22.18 10.86
C VAL A 303 11.37 23.20 10.39
N HIS A 304 11.97 22.94 9.24
CA HIS A 304 12.96 23.80 8.59
C HIS A 304 12.38 24.37 7.29
N TYR A 305 12.37 25.70 7.17
CA TYR A 305 11.87 26.40 5.98
C TYR A 305 13.03 26.86 5.08
N GLY A 306 12.78 26.87 3.77
CA GLY A 306 13.69 27.42 2.75
C GLY A 306 14.99 26.66 2.53
N LYS A 307 15.15 25.46 3.11
CA LYS A 307 16.38 24.66 3.03
C LYS A 307 16.06 23.23 2.60
N ARG A 308 17.01 22.60 1.89
CA ARG A 308 17.01 21.16 1.64
C ARG A 308 17.82 20.46 2.73
N PRO A 309 17.46 19.21 3.10
CA PRO A 309 18.26 18.45 4.05
C PRO A 309 19.64 18.16 3.47
N ASP A 310 20.68 18.34 4.28
CA ASP A 310 22.00 17.81 3.97
C ASP A 310 22.05 16.35 4.42
N LEU A 311 21.56 15.45 3.56
CA LEU A 311 21.43 14.03 3.87
C LEU A 311 22.77 13.38 4.20
N LYS A 312 23.85 13.85 3.58
CA LYS A 312 25.19 13.35 3.86
C LYS A 312 25.60 13.66 5.28
N LYS A 313 25.41 14.92 5.71
CA LYS A 313 25.71 15.32 7.09
C LYS A 313 24.83 14.57 8.08
N ILE A 314 23.52 14.51 7.85
CA ILE A 314 22.57 13.86 8.75
C ILE A 314 22.92 12.38 8.93
N LEU A 315 23.22 11.65 7.85
CA LEU A 315 23.53 10.22 7.92
C LEU A 315 24.89 9.91 8.55
N LEU A 316 25.88 10.79 8.39
CA LEU A 316 27.23 10.61 8.96
C LEU A 316 27.33 10.98 10.44
N GLU A 317 26.43 11.82 10.95
CA GLU A 317 26.41 12.21 12.38
C GLU A 317 25.79 11.14 13.30
N ILE A 318 25.26 10.06 12.73
CA ILE A 318 24.59 8.96 13.44
C ILE A 318 25.64 7.98 13.97
N ASN A 319 25.82 7.96 15.29
CA ASN A 319 26.88 7.22 15.97
C ASN A 319 26.51 5.77 16.36
N GLN A 320 25.30 5.29 16.06
CA GLN A 320 24.85 3.94 16.43
C GLN A 320 25.58 2.85 15.62
N MET A 321 25.73 1.64 16.18
CA MET A 321 26.51 0.56 15.55
C MET A 321 25.78 -0.09 14.35
N ASN A 322 24.45 -0.11 14.37
CA ASN A 322 23.64 -0.76 13.33
C ASN A 322 22.44 0.11 12.94
N VAL A 323 22.56 0.79 11.80
CA VAL A 323 21.57 1.79 11.33
C VAL A 323 20.88 1.28 10.07
N GLY A 324 19.57 1.14 10.13
CA GLY A 324 18.73 0.88 8.95
C GLY A 324 18.38 2.20 8.28
N VAL A 325 18.69 2.37 7.00
CA VAL A 325 18.34 3.56 6.22
C VAL A 325 17.34 3.19 5.14
N VAL A 326 16.18 3.84 5.16
CA VAL A 326 15.08 3.54 4.26
C VAL A 326 14.62 4.80 3.55
N ALA A 327 14.56 4.78 2.22
CA ALA A 327 14.16 5.94 1.42
C ALA A 327 12.91 5.68 0.56
N SER A 328 11.98 6.64 0.54
CA SER A 328 10.75 6.59 -0.25
C SER A 328 10.42 7.96 -0.88
N GLY A 329 10.07 7.97 -2.17
CA GLY A 329 9.71 9.20 -2.89
C GLY A 329 10.42 9.35 -4.25
N PRO A 330 10.67 10.60 -4.71
CA PRO A 330 11.28 10.88 -6.02
C PRO A 330 12.58 10.13 -6.25
N SER A 331 12.82 9.70 -7.49
CA SER A 331 14.02 8.93 -7.86
C SER A 331 15.31 9.63 -7.42
N GLY A 332 15.44 10.94 -7.66
CA GLY A 332 16.63 11.70 -7.26
C GLY A 332 16.98 11.55 -5.78
N LEU A 333 15.99 11.69 -4.89
CA LEU A 333 16.18 11.53 -3.44
C LEU A 333 16.62 10.11 -3.09
N ARG A 334 16.00 9.09 -3.70
CA ARG A 334 16.34 7.69 -3.42
C ARG A 334 17.77 7.34 -3.85
N HIS A 335 18.18 7.80 -5.05
CA HIS A 335 19.54 7.56 -5.55
C HIS A 335 20.59 8.31 -4.71
N GLU A 336 20.28 9.51 -4.23
CA GLU A 336 21.17 10.26 -3.34
C GLU A 336 21.41 9.53 -2.03
N VAL A 337 20.35 9.05 -1.36
CA VAL A 337 20.48 8.25 -0.13
C VAL A 337 21.24 6.96 -0.40
N ALA A 338 20.93 6.26 -1.49
CA ALA A 338 21.63 5.02 -1.86
C ALA A 338 23.13 5.26 -2.12
N ALA A 339 23.48 6.36 -2.80
CA ALA A 339 24.86 6.74 -3.07
C ALA A 339 25.62 7.06 -1.78
N ILE A 340 24.99 7.73 -0.81
CA ILE A 340 25.61 8.02 0.49
C ILE A 340 25.88 6.72 1.24
N CYS A 341 24.89 5.83 1.36
CA CYS A 341 25.07 4.57 2.08
C CYS A 341 26.06 3.61 1.40
N SER A 342 26.19 3.66 0.06
CA SER A 342 27.15 2.83 -0.67
C SER A 342 28.55 3.44 -0.80
N SER A 343 28.74 4.68 -0.35
CA SER A 343 30.02 5.41 -0.51
C SER A 343 31.16 4.90 0.38
N GLY A 344 30.90 3.98 1.31
CA GLY A 344 31.90 3.47 2.26
C GLY A 344 32.38 4.51 3.28
N LEU A 345 31.68 5.64 3.41
CA LEU A 345 32.00 6.67 4.40
C LEU A 345 31.55 6.28 5.83
N ALA A 346 30.68 5.28 5.95
CA ALA A 346 30.12 4.80 7.20
C ALA A 346 29.74 3.31 7.05
N ASP A 347 30.47 2.42 7.72
CA ASP A 347 30.31 0.96 7.60
C ASP A 347 29.08 0.42 8.36
N ASN A 348 28.45 1.26 9.19
CA ASN A 348 27.28 0.95 10.03
C ASN A 348 25.93 1.19 9.33
N LEU A 349 25.92 1.70 8.09
CA LEU A 349 24.70 2.06 7.36
C LEU A 349 24.22 0.90 6.46
N HIS A 350 23.02 0.40 6.73
CA HIS A 350 22.37 -0.60 5.88
C HIS A 350 21.21 0.04 5.11
N TYR A 351 21.42 0.25 3.82
CA TYR A 351 20.40 0.85 2.95
C TYR A 351 19.41 -0.18 2.43
N GLU A 352 18.13 0.15 2.55
CA GLU A 352 17.04 -0.54 1.89
C GLU A 352 16.14 0.46 1.14
N SER A 353 15.99 0.26 -0.16
CA SER A 353 15.12 1.12 -0.95
C SER A 353 13.66 0.69 -0.84
N ILE A 354 12.77 1.59 -0.44
CA ILE A 354 11.33 1.43 -0.66
C ILE A 354 11.01 2.04 -2.02
N SER A 355 10.80 1.18 -3.01
CA SER A 355 10.24 1.66 -4.27
C SER A 355 9.34 0.64 -4.94
N PHE A 356 8.13 1.10 -5.22
CA PHE A 356 7.34 0.59 -6.32
C PHE A 356 7.64 1.46 -7.54
N SER A 357 8.49 0.97 -8.44
CA SER A 357 8.55 1.45 -9.81
C SER A 357 7.59 0.58 -10.63
N TRP A 358 6.50 1.19 -11.11
CA TRP A 358 5.69 0.64 -12.19
C TRP A 358 5.98 1.40 -13.47
#